data_AF-A0A1G9LJS4-F1
#
_entry.id   AF-A0A1G9LJS4-F1
#
_cell.length_a   1.000
_cell.length_b   1.000
_cell.length_c   1.000
_cell.angle_alpha   90.00
_cell.angle_beta   90.00
_cell.angle_gamma   90.00
#
_symmetry.space_group_name_H-M   'P 1'
#
loop_
_entity.id
_entity.type
_entity.pdbx_description
1 polymer ?
#
loop_
_entity_poly.entity_id
_entity_poly.type
_entity_poly.pdbx_seq_one_letter_code
_entity_poly.pdbx_strand_id
1 'polypeptide(L)'
;MAFLENIYYVDDGFFSVFTFPFTEGSAQNAIEDKYGVVISKTFAKKYFGSDSAIDKQLRIKYDDIFLTVKGVVDIPENSSVKFDIVASYEMGEEISPWIKDVHDWYNTFSITYVQLKDGANAEDVKDKLQRIVIENFLPVGENKTDLNLLPFSEYHAAEESNQTLIIILAIIALGIIGIAIVNFINLTITNSLVRIKEIGIKRVHGATRQNLFQQINDRISNGKFYSLNFWDCNGCFTSSNF
;
A
#
# COMPACT_ATOMS: atom_id res chain seq x y z
N MET A 1 22.83 7.62 3.64
CA MET A 1 21.58 7.15 3.00
C MET A 1 20.54 8.24 3.21
N ALA A 2 19.94 8.74 2.13
CA ALA A 2 18.77 9.61 2.24
C ALA A 2 17.55 8.71 2.38
N PHE A 3 16.84 8.79 3.50
CA PHE A 3 15.58 8.08 3.66
C PHE A 3 14.48 8.98 3.06
N LEU A 4 13.64 8.40 2.20
CA LEU A 4 12.39 9.02 1.74
C LEU A 4 11.34 8.72 2.82
N GLU A 5 11.33 9.53 3.88
CA GLU A 5 10.29 9.44 4.92
C GLU A 5 9.10 10.29 4.48
N ASN A 6 7.89 9.80 4.74
CA ASN A 6 6.66 10.52 4.41
C ASN A 6 6.39 11.58 5.49
N ILE A 7 6.68 12.83 5.16
CA ILE A 7 6.42 13.99 6.02
C ILE A 7 5.10 14.63 5.60
N TYR A 8 4.17 14.72 6.54
CA TYR A 8 2.90 15.42 6.35
C TYR A 8 2.99 16.77 7.06
N TYR A 9 2.68 17.83 6.31
CA TYR A 9 2.49 19.17 6.85
C TYR A 9 1.00 19.40 7.01
N VAL A 10 0.58 19.73 8.23
CA VAL A 10 -0.83 19.74 8.60
C VAL A 10 -1.22 21.01 9.33
N ASP A 11 -2.52 21.30 9.32
CA ASP A 11 -3.14 22.32 10.17
C ASP A 11 -3.41 21.80 11.60
N ASP A 12 -3.86 22.71 12.46
CA ASP A 12 -4.19 22.42 13.87
C ASP A 12 -5.41 21.52 14.07
N GLY A 13 -6.30 21.46 13.09
CA GLY A 13 -7.46 20.60 13.05
C GLY A 13 -7.14 19.13 12.77
N PHE A 14 -5.94 18.79 12.28
CA PHE A 14 -5.61 17.44 11.81
C PHE A 14 -5.90 16.32 12.82
N PHE A 15 -5.42 16.45 14.06
CA PHE A 15 -5.67 15.45 15.12
C PHE A 15 -7.08 15.55 15.74
N SER A 16 -7.84 16.58 15.40
CA SER A 16 -9.28 16.66 15.74
C SER A 16 -10.12 15.88 14.73
N VAL A 17 -9.74 15.89 13.45
CA VAL A 17 -10.40 15.15 12.37
C VAL A 17 -9.99 13.68 12.40
N PHE A 18 -8.70 13.40 12.55
CA PHE A 18 -8.14 12.05 12.55
C PHE A 18 -7.72 11.62 13.95
N THR A 19 -8.32 10.55 14.45
CA THR A 19 -7.96 9.97 15.74
C THR A 19 -6.90 8.90 15.56
N PHE A 20 -5.76 9.07 16.26
CA PHE A 20 -4.70 8.06 16.35
C PHE A 20 -4.42 7.72 17.81
N PRO A 21 -4.11 6.45 18.14
CA PRO A 21 -3.70 6.08 19.48
C PRO A 21 -2.25 6.55 19.72
N PHE A 22 -2.09 7.50 20.65
CA PHE A 22 -0.76 7.96 21.08
C PHE A 22 -0.15 6.93 22.04
N THR A 23 1.06 6.49 21.75
CA THR A 23 1.85 5.63 22.65
C THR A 23 2.74 6.44 23.58
N GLU A 24 3.14 7.64 23.16
CA GLU A 24 3.92 8.59 23.97
C GLU A 24 3.46 10.02 23.65
N GLY A 25 3.46 10.92 24.64
CA GLY A 25 3.13 12.34 24.44
C GLY A 25 1.66 12.59 24.05
N SER A 26 1.42 13.68 23.32
CA SER A 26 0.07 14.05 22.84
C SER A 26 0.12 14.97 21.62
N ALA A 27 -1.00 15.05 20.88
CA ALA A 27 -1.18 15.95 19.74
C ALA A 27 -1.04 17.44 20.11
N GLN A 28 -1.65 17.84 21.24
CA GLN A 28 -1.74 19.22 21.68
C GLN A 28 -0.35 19.87 21.81
N ASN A 29 0.60 19.13 22.40
CA ASN A 29 1.96 19.61 22.65
C ASN A 29 2.84 19.66 21.39
N ALA A 30 2.41 19.04 20.30
CA ALA A 30 3.22 18.83 19.10
C ALA A 30 2.93 19.83 17.99
N ILE A 31 1.68 20.24 17.83
CA ILE A 31 1.27 21.17 16.76
C ILE A 31 1.44 22.64 17.19
N GLU A 32 1.26 22.96 18.47
CA GLU A 32 1.42 24.33 18.98
C GLU A 32 2.90 24.79 18.98
N ASP A 33 3.84 23.85 19.00
CA ASP A 33 5.28 24.11 18.88
C ASP A 33 5.67 24.04 17.40
N LYS A 34 6.14 25.15 16.83
CA LYS A 34 6.62 25.21 15.45
C LYS A 34 7.64 24.12 15.13
N TYR A 35 8.55 23.79 16.06
CA TYR A 35 9.54 22.74 15.85
C TYR A 35 9.12 21.40 16.47
N GLY A 36 7.90 21.31 16.98
CA GLY A 36 7.29 20.09 17.49
C GLY A 36 6.86 19.16 16.35
N VAL A 37 7.07 17.86 16.54
CA VAL A 37 6.57 16.84 15.60
C VAL A 37 5.94 15.66 16.29
N VAL A 38 4.97 15.05 15.61
CA VAL A 38 4.44 13.73 15.93
C VAL A 38 5.02 12.71 14.96
N ILE A 39 5.50 11.59 15.46
CA ILE A 39 6.07 10.53 14.61
C ILE A 39 5.33 9.21 14.74
N SER A 40 5.39 8.37 13.71
CA SER A 40 4.85 7.01 13.82
C SER A 40 5.73 6.15 14.74
N LYS A 41 5.10 5.18 15.40
CA LYS A 41 5.81 4.18 16.22
C LYS A 41 6.86 3.41 15.42
N THR A 42 6.57 3.12 14.15
CA THR A 42 7.51 2.45 13.24
C THR A 42 8.73 3.33 12.97
N PHE A 43 8.53 4.63 12.72
CA PHE A 43 9.62 5.58 12.53
C PHE A 43 10.42 5.79 13.82
N ALA A 44 9.75 5.97 14.96
CA ALA A 44 10.37 6.07 16.28
C ALA A 44 11.29 4.87 16.56
N LYS A 45 10.81 3.65 16.30
CA LYS A 45 11.58 2.43 16.51
C LYS A 45 12.80 2.34 15.58
N LYS A 46 12.63 2.76 14.33
CA LYS A 46 13.70 2.77 13.32
C LYS A 46 14.81 3.75 13.69
N TYR A 47 14.47 4.93 14.20
CA TYR A 47 15.43 6.01 14.44
C TYR A 47 16.00 6.03 15.86
N PHE A 48 15.18 5.75 16.88
CA PHE A 48 15.54 5.82 18.30
C PHE A 48 15.61 4.46 18.99
N GLY A 49 15.34 3.36 18.29
CA GLY A 49 15.41 2.01 18.85
C GLY A 49 14.22 1.69 19.76
N SER A 50 14.50 1.16 20.96
CA SER A 50 13.44 0.84 21.95
C SER A 50 13.32 1.89 23.05
N ASP A 51 14.11 2.95 22.98
CA ASP A 51 14.06 4.05 23.94
C ASP A 51 12.88 4.97 23.62
N SER A 52 12.36 5.65 24.65
CA SER A 52 11.36 6.73 24.45
C SER A 52 11.87 7.75 23.45
N ALA A 53 11.00 8.16 22.54
CA ALA A 53 11.32 9.12 21.49
C ALA A 53 11.00 10.56 21.89
N ILE A 54 10.19 10.77 22.93
CA ILE A 54 9.78 12.09 23.40
C ILE A 54 10.98 12.98 23.76
N ASP A 55 10.88 14.25 23.39
CA ASP A 55 11.85 15.33 23.56
C ASP A 55 13.22 15.07 22.91
N LYS A 56 13.38 13.98 22.16
CA LYS A 56 14.54 13.78 21.30
C LYS A 56 14.44 14.64 20.05
N GLN A 57 15.61 14.96 19.51
CA GLN A 57 15.72 15.83 18.34
C GLN A 57 15.97 15.03 17.05
N LEU A 58 15.28 15.43 16.00
CA LEU A 58 15.51 15.03 14.62
C LEU A 58 16.13 16.21 13.89
N ARG A 59 17.29 15.99 13.26
CA ARG A 59 17.91 17.03 12.42
C ARG A 59 17.49 16.83 10.97
N ILE A 60 16.87 17.84 10.37
CA ILE A 60 16.58 17.82 8.94
C ILE A 60 17.85 18.19 8.17
N LYS A 61 18.11 17.48 7.06
CA LYS A 61 19.35 17.66 6.30
C LYS A 61 19.29 18.97 5.50
N TYR A 62 20.43 19.66 5.46
CA TYR A 62 20.71 20.90 4.72
C TYR A 62 20.40 22.22 5.44
N ASP A 63 19.65 22.17 6.54
CA ASP A 63 19.46 23.31 7.44
C ASP A 63 19.80 22.91 8.88
N ASP A 64 20.31 23.84 9.70
CA ASP A 64 20.53 23.64 11.15
C ASP A 64 19.20 23.66 11.93
N ILE A 65 18.16 23.04 11.38
CA ILE A 65 16.82 22.96 11.96
C ILE A 65 16.69 21.63 12.71
N PHE A 66 16.30 21.77 13.98
CA PHE A 66 16.09 20.66 14.90
C PHE A 66 14.62 20.56 15.26
N LEU A 67 14.01 19.42 14.94
CA LEU A 67 12.65 19.11 15.33
C LEU A 67 12.65 18.31 16.62
N THR A 68 11.75 18.65 17.52
CA THR A 68 11.59 17.96 18.80
C THR A 68 10.38 17.04 18.72
N VAL A 69 10.57 15.77 19.04
CA VAL A 69 9.47 14.80 19.08
C VAL A 69 8.59 15.09 20.30
N LYS A 70 7.31 15.40 20.05
CA LYS A 70 6.32 15.73 21.09
C LYS A 70 5.22 14.68 21.21
N GLY A 71 5.11 13.77 20.25
CA GLY A 71 4.19 12.65 20.29
C GLY A 71 4.66 11.47 19.45
N VAL A 72 4.26 10.27 19.85
CA VAL A 72 4.42 9.03 19.07
C VAL A 72 3.05 8.37 18.92
N VAL A 73 2.68 8.02 17.69
CA VAL A 73 1.38 7.40 17.36
C VAL A 73 1.53 6.00 16.79
N ASP A 74 0.64 5.09 17.18
CA ASP A 74 0.55 3.75 16.61
C ASP A 74 -0.51 3.74 15.50
N ILE A 75 -0.08 3.88 14.25
CA ILE A 75 -1.00 3.97 13.11
C ILE A 75 -1.45 2.54 12.73
N PRO A 76 -2.75 2.22 12.79
CA PRO A 76 -3.25 0.91 12.37
C PRO A 76 -2.94 0.60 10.91
N GLU A 77 -2.70 -0.68 10.60
CA GLU A 77 -2.38 -1.10 9.23
C GLU A 77 -3.49 -0.77 8.21
N ASN A 78 -4.75 -0.72 8.67
CA ASN A 78 -5.92 -0.38 7.88
C ASN A 78 -6.25 1.13 7.85
N SER A 79 -5.35 1.99 8.34
CA SER A 79 -5.51 3.44 8.24
C SER A 79 -5.28 3.93 6.81
N SER A 80 -6.16 4.80 6.32
CA SER A 80 -6.02 5.54 5.06
C SER A 80 -4.91 6.58 5.12
N VAL A 81 -4.67 7.13 6.32
CA VAL A 81 -3.69 8.17 6.58
C VAL A 81 -2.49 7.52 7.25
N LYS A 82 -1.36 7.47 6.55
CA LYS A 82 -0.09 6.89 7.01
C LYS A 82 1.03 7.88 6.77
N PHE A 83 1.79 8.18 7.82
CA PHE A 83 2.90 9.12 7.81
C PHE A 83 4.03 8.61 8.69
N ASP A 84 5.24 9.10 8.44
CA ASP A 84 6.39 8.87 9.31
C ASP A 84 6.56 10.02 10.30
N ILE A 85 6.38 11.26 9.81
CA ILE A 85 6.49 12.50 10.57
C ILE A 85 5.31 13.40 10.20
N VAL A 86 4.67 13.99 11.21
CA VAL A 86 3.70 15.08 11.07
C VAL A 86 4.30 16.33 11.71
N ALA A 87 4.30 17.42 10.95
CA ALA A 87 4.76 18.74 11.35
C ALA A 87 3.71 19.80 10.96
N SER A 88 3.77 20.99 11.54
CA SER A 88 2.89 22.09 11.15
C SER A 88 3.25 22.64 9.76
N TYR A 89 2.28 23.23 9.06
CA TYR A 89 2.57 23.97 7.82
C TYR A 89 3.61 25.08 8.03
N GLU A 90 3.57 25.77 9.17
CA GLU A 90 4.54 26.84 9.50
C GLU A 90 5.99 26.34 9.49
N MET A 91 6.22 25.12 10.00
CA MET A 91 7.51 24.46 9.90
C MET A 91 7.85 24.14 8.44
N GLY A 92 6.89 23.57 7.70
CA GLY A 92 7.10 23.17 6.31
C GLY A 92 7.54 24.33 5.42
N GLU A 93 6.93 25.50 5.59
CA GLU A 93 7.31 26.72 4.87
C GLU A 93 8.76 27.17 5.15
N GLU A 94 9.28 26.93 6.35
CA GLU A 94 10.66 27.25 6.71
C GLU A 94 11.66 26.30 6.04
N ILE A 95 11.32 25.02 5.95
CA ILE A 95 12.21 23.98 5.41
C ILE A 95 12.18 23.91 3.89
N SER A 96 11.02 24.20 3.29
CA SER A 96 10.86 24.16 1.85
C SER A 96 10.11 25.38 1.36
N PRO A 97 10.79 26.29 0.62
CA PRO A 97 10.12 27.41 -0.04
C PRO A 97 8.96 26.97 -0.95
N TRP A 98 9.03 25.75 -1.51
CA TRP A 98 7.94 25.19 -2.30
C TRP A 98 6.67 24.96 -1.48
N ILE A 99 6.77 24.63 -0.19
CA ILE A 99 5.62 24.46 0.70
C ILE A 99 4.86 25.78 0.86
N LYS A 100 5.58 26.90 0.92
CA LYS A 100 5.00 28.23 0.96
C LYS A 100 4.21 28.56 -0.30
N ASP A 101 4.72 28.19 -1.47
CA ASP A 101 4.05 28.42 -2.75
C ASP A 101 2.81 27.54 -2.93
N VAL A 102 2.73 26.40 -2.23
CA VAL A 102 1.56 25.51 -2.23
C VAL A 102 0.62 25.74 -1.04
N HIS A 103 1.03 26.46 -0.01
CA HIS A 103 0.12 26.88 1.08
C HIS A 103 -0.57 28.21 0.73
N ASP A 104 -1.08 28.28 -0.49
CA ASP A 104 -1.84 29.41 -1.03
C ASP A 104 -3.14 28.89 -1.65
N TRP A 105 -4.15 29.75 -1.75
CA TRP A 105 -5.43 29.46 -2.37
C TRP A 105 -5.29 28.95 -3.81
N TYR A 106 -4.20 29.27 -4.51
CA TYR A 106 -3.93 28.77 -5.87
C TYR A 106 -3.55 27.28 -5.93
N ASN A 107 -3.35 26.62 -4.79
CA ASN A 107 -3.00 25.21 -4.76
C ASN A 107 -4.21 24.29 -4.86
N THR A 108 -4.27 23.51 -5.95
CA THR A 108 -5.30 22.48 -6.19
C THR A 108 -4.86 21.07 -5.82
N PHE A 109 -3.62 20.89 -5.36
CA PHE A 109 -3.01 19.58 -5.12
C PHE A 109 -3.04 19.18 -3.64
N SER A 110 -3.38 20.10 -2.73
CA SER A 110 -3.51 19.77 -1.31
C SER A 110 -4.79 19.00 -1.05
N ILE A 111 -4.65 17.83 -0.43
CA ILE A 111 -5.78 17.05 0.05
C ILE A 111 -6.35 17.77 1.28
N THR A 112 -7.60 18.22 1.19
CA THR A 112 -8.26 18.93 2.28
C THR A 112 -9.37 18.06 2.85
N TYR A 113 -9.30 17.81 4.16
CA TYR A 113 -10.32 17.06 4.88
C TYR A 113 -11.18 18.00 5.71
N VAL A 114 -12.49 17.81 5.66
CA VAL A 114 -13.44 18.58 6.46
C VAL A 114 -14.38 17.63 7.21
N GLN A 115 -14.46 17.80 8.53
CA GLN A 115 -15.40 17.08 9.36
C GLN A 115 -16.68 17.91 9.53
N LEU A 116 -17.80 17.40 9.05
CA LEU A 116 -19.10 18.06 9.21
C LEU A 116 -19.65 17.81 10.62
N LYS A 117 -20.39 18.78 11.15
CA LYS A 117 -21.15 18.59 12.40
C LYS A 117 -22.31 17.61 12.17
N ASP A 118 -22.69 16.90 13.23
CA ASP A 118 -23.83 16.00 13.20
C ASP A 118 -25.10 16.72 12.71
N GLY A 119 -25.76 16.12 11.71
CA GLY A 119 -26.98 16.67 11.10
C GLY A 119 -26.77 17.82 10.11
N ALA A 120 -25.52 18.21 9.81
CA ALA A 120 -25.25 19.17 8.75
C ALA A 120 -25.58 18.59 7.36
N ASN A 121 -26.20 19.40 6.51
CA ASN A 121 -26.41 19.04 5.11
C ASN A 121 -25.11 19.27 4.33
N ALA A 122 -24.59 18.22 3.71
CA ALA A 122 -23.34 18.26 2.95
C ALA A 122 -23.40 19.23 1.75
N GLU A 123 -24.54 19.32 1.06
CA GLU A 123 -24.69 20.22 -0.10
C GLU A 123 -24.69 21.69 0.34
N ASP A 124 -25.37 22.02 1.44
CA ASP A 124 -25.36 23.38 2.01
C ASP A 124 -23.95 23.81 2.45
N VAL A 125 -23.12 22.86 2.92
CA VAL A 125 -21.72 23.13 3.28
C VAL A 125 -20.88 23.29 2.03
N LYS A 126 -21.06 22.42 1.03
CA LYS A 126 -20.38 22.51 -0.26
C LYS A 126 -20.64 23.89 -0.91
N ASP A 127 -21.88 24.36 -0.96
CA ASP A 127 -22.22 25.67 -1.51
C ASP A 127 -21.52 26.83 -0.79
N LYS A 128 -21.39 26.74 0.54
CA LYS A 128 -20.67 27.74 1.34
C LYS A 128 -19.16 27.69 1.07
N LEU A 129 -18.57 26.49 1.00
CA LEU A 129 -17.15 26.31 0.68
C LEU A 129 -16.85 26.80 -0.73
N GLN A 130 -17.72 26.48 -1.69
CA GLN A 130 -17.64 26.92 -3.08
C GLN A 130 -17.57 28.46 -3.17
N ARG A 131 -18.39 29.17 -2.40
CA ARG A 131 -18.31 30.64 -2.33
C ARG A 131 -16.97 31.14 -1.79
N ILE A 132 -16.45 30.52 -0.73
CA ILE A 132 -15.14 30.87 -0.16
C ILE A 132 -14.04 30.65 -1.20
N VAL A 133 -14.07 29.53 -1.93
CA VAL A 133 -13.11 29.26 -3.02
C VAL A 133 -13.22 30.32 -4.11
N ILE A 134 -14.41 30.66 -4.58
CA ILE A 134 -14.59 31.68 -5.62
C ILE A 134 -14.03 33.04 -5.18
N GLU A 135 -14.22 33.41 -3.91
CA GLU A 135 -13.74 34.68 -3.35
C GLU A 135 -12.21 34.75 -3.18
N ASN A 136 -11.53 33.61 -3.02
CA ASN A 136 -10.10 33.57 -2.66
C ASN A 136 -9.16 32.93 -3.71
N PHE A 137 -9.64 32.03 -4.57
CA PHE A 137 -8.81 31.16 -5.43
C PHE A 137 -8.36 31.85 -6.75
N LEU A 138 -9.08 32.86 -7.23
CA LEU A 138 -8.74 33.65 -8.43
C LEU A 138 -9.33 35.08 -8.31
N PRO A 139 -8.88 36.06 -9.12
CA PRO A 139 -9.56 37.35 -9.21
C PRO A 139 -11.06 37.18 -9.46
N VAL A 140 -11.86 37.92 -8.69
CA VAL A 140 -13.33 37.85 -8.75
C VAL A 140 -13.81 37.98 -10.20
N GLY A 141 -14.41 36.91 -10.74
CA GLY A 141 -15.02 36.88 -12.08
C GLY A 141 -14.39 35.92 -13.10
N GLU A 142 -13.20 35.36 -12.84
CA GLU A 142 -12.55 34.39 -13.74
C GLU A 142 -12.61 32.94 -13.25
N ASN A 143 -13.10 32.73 -12.03
CA ASN A 143 -13.07 31.43 -11.37
C ASN A 143 -14.23 30.51 -11.80
N LYS A 144 -13.89 29.38 -12.44
CA LYS A 144 -14.83 28.29 -12.75
C LYS A 144 -14.52 27.00 -11.97
N THR A 145 -13.67 27.07 -10.95
CA THR A 145 -13.32 25.91 -10.12
C THR A 145 -14.57 25.40 -9.43
N ASP A 146 -14.86 24.11 -9.58
CA ASP A 146 -15.98 23.43 -8.94
C ASP A 146 -15.43 22.56 -7.80
N LEU A 147 -15.85 22.86 -6.57
CA LEU A 147 -15.46 22.11 -5.38
C LEU A 147 -16.43 20.94 -5.21
N ASN A 148 -15.87 19.74 -5.25
CA ASN A 148 -16.61 18.53 -4.95
C ASN A 148 -16.33 18.09 -3.52
N LEU A 149 -17.39 18.07 -2.70
CA LEU A 149 -17.34 17.50 -1.37
C LEU A 149 -17.62 15.99 -1.48
N LEU A 150 -16.57 15.17 -1.44
CA LEU A 150 -16.70 13.72 -1.51
C LEU A 150 -16.80 13.12 -0.09
N PRO A 151 -17.79 12.25 0.18
CA PRO A 151 -17.84 11.50 1.43
C PRO A 151 -16.55 10.69 1.63
N PHE A 152 -15.96 10.73 2.82
CA PHE A 152 -14.71 10.01 3.10
C PHE A 152 -14.84 8.49 2.90
N SER A 153 -16.04 7.91 3.09
CA SER A 153 -16.32 6.50 2.80
C SER A 153 -16.17 6.14 1.31
N GLU A 154 -16.36 7.11 0.42
CA GLU A 154 -16.24 6.95 -1.03
C GLU A 154 -14.83 7.33 -1.51
N TYR A 155 -14.02 7.97 -0.67
CA TYR A 155 -12.67 8.42 -1.00
C TYR A 155 -11.78 7.29 -1.50
N HIS A 156 -11.74 6.15 -0.80
CA HIS A 156 -11.01 4.96 -1.27
C HIS A 156 -11.54 4.39 -2.58
N ALA A 157 -12.84 4.52 -2.85
CA ALA A 157 -13.41 4.06 -4.10
C ALA A 157 -13.08 5.02 -5.27
N ALA A 158 -12.92 6.31 -4.98
CA ALA A 158 -12.69 7.36 -5.97
C ALA A 158 -11.20 7.58 -6.31
N GLU A 159 -10.31 7.61 -5.32
CA GLU A 159 -8.86 7.83 -5.52
C GLU A 159 -8.08 6.53 -5.73
N GLU A 160 -8.37 5.50 -4.93
CA GLU A 160 -7.76 4.17 -5.07
C GLU A 160 -8.58 3.26 -5.98
N SER A 161 -9.18 3.82 -7.05
CA SER A 161 -9.67 3.01 -8.16
C SER A 161 -8.50 2.45 -8.99
N ASN A 162 -7.63 1.71 -8.31
CA ASN A 162 -6.90 0.58 -8.84
C ASN A 162 -7.86 -0.51 -9.37
N GLN A 163 -9.18 -0.29 -9.44
CA GLN A 163 -10.09 -1.19 -10.13
C GLN A 163 -9.58 -1.52 -11.53
N THR A 164 -9.06 -0.52 -12.26
CA THR A 164 -8.42 -0.73 -13.56
C THR A 164 -7.18 -1.62 -13.46
N LEU A 165 -6.30 -1.39 -12.49
CA LEU A 165 -5.09 -2.19 -12.27
C LEU A 165 -5.42 -3.62 -11.83
N ILE A 166 -6.40 -3.80 -10.94
CA ILE A 166 -6.91 -5.10 -10.47
C ILE A 166 -7.53 -5.86 -11.64
N ILE A 167 -8.31 -5.20 -12.51
CA ILE A 167 -8.89 -5.81 -13.71
C ILE A 167 -7.77 -6.22 -14.67
N ILE A 168 -6.77 -5.37 -14.92
CA ILE A 168 -5.62 -5.70 -15.78
C ILE A 168 -4.86 -6.91 -15.22
N LEU A 169 -4.55 -6.92 -13.92
CA LEU A 169 -3.87 -8.03 -13.26
C LEU A 169 -4.70 -9.32 -13.31
N ALA A 170 -6.03 -9.24 -13.13
CA ALA A 170 -6.93 -10.38 -13.23
C ALA A 170 -6.97 -10.96 -14.65
N ILE A 171 -6.97 -10.11 -15.69
CA ILE A 171 -6.90 -10.55 -17.09
C ILE A 171 -5.57 -11.25 -17.37
N ILE A 172 -4.45 -10.68 -16.91
CA ILE A 172 -3.12 -11.29 -17.06
C ILE A 172 -3.06 -12.65 -16.35
N ALA A 173 -3.54 -12.71 -15.10
CA ALA A 173 -3.58 -13.95 -14.32
C ALA A 173 -4.41 -15.04 -15.03
N LEU A 174 -5.58 -14.69 -15.56
CA LEU A 174 -6.42 -15.60 -16.35
C LEU A 174 -5.72 -16.05 -17.64
N GLY A 175 -5.00 -15.16 -18.32
CA GLY A 175 -4.21 -15.50 -19.51
C GLY A 175 -3.10 -16.51 -19.21
N ILE A 176 -2.35 -16.30 -18.13
CA ILE A 176 -1.30 -17.23 -17.68
C ILE A 176 -1.90 -18.59 -17.33
N ILE A 177 -3.00 -18.63 -16.58
CA ILE A 177 -3.72 -19.86 -16.25
C ILE A 177 -4.20 -20.57 -17.53
N GLY A 178 -4.73 -19.84 -18.50
CA GLY A 178 -5.17 -20.39 -19.78
C GLY A 178 -4.03 -21.06 -20.56
N ILE A 179 -2.88 -20.38 -20.68
CA ILE A 179 -1.68 -20.94 -21.32
C ILE A 179 -1.19 -22.19 -20.56
N ALA A 180 -1.20 -22.15 -19.23
CA ALA A 180 -0.80 -23.28 -18.39
C ALA A 180 -1.73 -24.50 -18.59
N ILE A 181 -3.05 -24.29 -18.69
CA ILE A 181 -4.02 -25.37 -18.94
C ILE A 181 -3.81 -26.00 -20.32
N VAL A 182 -3.67 -25.19 -21.38
CA VAL A 182 -3.43 -25.71 -22.74
C VAL A 182 -2.13 -26.51 -22.79
N ASN A 183 -1.07 -25.98 -22.17
CA ASN A 183 0.21 -26.68 -22.09
C ASN A 183 0.09 -28.00 -21.31
N PHE A 184 -0.62 -27.98 -20.17
CA PHE A 184 -0.85 -29.17 -19.35
C PHE A 184 -1.65 -30.24 -20.10
N ILE A 185 -2.69 -29.86 -20.84
CA ILE A 185 -3.47 -30.77 -21.69
C ILE A 185 -2.57 -31.37 -22.77
N ASN A 186 -1.77 -30.55 -23.46
CA ASN A 186 -0.87 -31.02 -24.52
C ASN A 186 0.18 -32.02 -24.00
N LEU A 187 0.79 -31.74 -22.84
CA LEU A 187 1.73 -32.65 -22.18
C LEU A 187 1.03 -33.94 -21.71
N THR A 188 -0.17 -33.84 -21.17
CA THR A 188 -0.95 -34.99 -20.69
C THR A 188 -1.37 -35.91 -21.84
N ILE A 189 -1.82 -35.35 -22.97
CA ILE A 189 -2.18 -36.12 -24.18
C ILE A 189 -0.96 -36.86 -24.71
N THR A 190 0.18 -36.18 -24.84
CA THR A 190 1.43 -36.77 -25.36
C THR A 190 1.88 -37.97 -24.51
N ASN A 191 1.82 -37.85 -23.17
CA ASN A 191 2.18 -38.94 -22.26
C ASN A 191 1.15 -40.09 -22.25
N SER A 192 -0.12 -39.78 -22.49
CA SER A 192 -1.20 -40.78 -22.49
C SER A 192 -1.13 -41.73 -23.69
N LEU A 193 -0.67 -41.25 -24.86
CA LEU A 193 -0.51 -42.08 -26.06
C LEU A 193 0.51 -43.21 -25.86
N VAL A 194 1.59 -42.97 -25.09
CA VAL A 194 2.58 -43.99 -24.75
C VAL A 194 1.96 -45.09 -23.88
N ARG A 195 1.15 -44.70 -22.89
CA ARG A 195 0.46 -45.64 -22.00
C ARG A 195 -0.59 -46.48 -22.74
N ILE A 196 -1.28 -45.91 -23.72
CA ILE A 196 -2.24 -46.64 -24.56
C ILE A 196 -1.55 -47.75 -25.37
N LYS A 197 -0.38 -47.48 -25.95
CA LYS A 197 0.41 -48.51 -26.66
C LYS A 197 0.86 -49.63 -25.72
N GLU A 198 1.34 -49.29 -24.52
CA GLU A 198 1.76 -50.27 -23.51
C GLU A 198 0.59 -51.19 -23.09
N ILE A 199 -0.60 -50.61 -22.87
CA ILE A 199 -1.81 -51.37 -22.51
C ILE A 199 -2.30 -52.23 -23.68
N GLY A 200 -2.19 -51.74 -24.92
CA GLY A 200 -2.53 -52.48 -26.14
C GLY A 200 -1.69 -53.75 -26.31
N ILE A 201 -0.38 -53.65 -26.15
CA ILE A 201 0.54 -54.80 -26.20
C ILE A 201 0.22 -55.80 -25.08
N LYS A 202 -0.01 -55.32 -23.85
CA LYS A 202 -0.36 -56.18 -22.70
C LYS A 202 -1.69 -56.93 -22.87
N ARG A 203 -2.69 -56.32 -23.52
CA ARG A 203 -3.98 -56.98 -23.81
C ARG A 203 -3.83 -58.14 -24.80
N VAL A 204 -2.98 -58.01 -25.82
CA VAL A 204 -2.72 -59.08 -26.79
C VAL A 204 -1.99 -60.26 -26.15
N HIS A 205 -1.18 -60.02 -25.11
CA HIS A 205 -0.54 -61.05 -24.28
C HIS A 205 -1.42 -61.61 -23.15
N GLY A 206 -2.74 -61.35 -23.15
CA GLY A 206 -3.68 -62.01 -22.23
C GLY A 206 -3.86 -61.32 -20.87
N ALA A 207 -3.45 -60.06 -20.70
CA ALA A 207 -3.70 -59.32 -19.46
C ALA A 207 -5.21 -59.04 -19.27
N THR A 208 -5.79 -59.56 -18.19
CA THR A 208 -7.20 -59.38 -17.80
C THR A 208 -7.44 -57.94 -17.30
N ARG A 209 -8.64 -57.39 -17.54
CA ARG A 209 -8.98 -55.98 -17.19
C ARG A 209 -8.74 -55.65 -15.70
N GLN A 210 -8.95 -56.60 -14.79
CA GLN A 210 -8.75 -56.39 -13.35
C GLN A 210 -7.28 -56.15 -12.96
N ASN A 211 -6.32 -56.89 -13.54
CA ASN A 211 -4.90 -56.71 -13.24
C ASN A 211 -4.35 -55.36 -13.74
N LEU A 212 -4.92 -54.81 -14.82
CA LEU A 212 -4.55 -53.49 -15.34
C LEU A 212 -5.07 -52.35 -14.45
N PHE A 213 -6.30 -52.47 -13.93
CA PHE A 213 -6.86 -51.47 -13.01
C PHE A 213 -6.14 -51.47 -11.66
N GLN A 214 -5.80 -52.63 -11.10
CA GLN A 214 -4.97 -52.71 -9.88
C GLN A 214 -3.59 -52.09 -10.09
N GLN A 215 -2.91 -52.39 -11.21
CA GLN A 215 -1.60 -51.80 -11.51
C GLN A 215 -1.64 -50.27 -11.70
N ILE A 216 -2.72 -49.73 -12.28
CA ILE A 216 -2.91 -48.28 -12.42
C ILE A 216 -3.17 -47.65 -11.05
N ASN A 217 -4.01 -48.26 -10.21
CA ASN A 217 -4.33 -47.76 -8.88
C ASN A 217 -3.08 -47.76 -7.96
N ASP A 218 -2.28 -48.82 -8.02
CA ASP A 218 -1.02 -48.92 -7.27
C ASP A 218 0.03 -47.91 -7.74
N ARG A 219 0.05 -47.56 -9.04
CA ARG A 219 0.93 -46.49 -9.58
C ARG A 219 0.45 -45.09 -9.19
N ILE A 220 -0.86 -44.89 -9.03
CA ILE A 220 -1.43 -43.62 -8.55
C ILE A 220 -1.18 -43.47 -7.04
N SER A 221 -1.36 -44.53 -6.25
CA SER A 221 -1.12 -44.50 -4.80
C SER A 221 0.35 -44.40 -4.41
N ASN A 222 1.25 -45.02 -5.20
CA ASN A 222 2.71 -44.94 -5.00
C ASN A 222 3.38 -43.85 -5.84
N GLY A 223 2.60 -43.01 -6.52
CA GLY A 223 3.11 -41.82 -7.19
C GLY A 223 3.69 -40.87 -6.15
N LYS A 224 5.00 -40.97 -5.90
CA LYS A 224 5.72 -40.03 -5.04
C LYS A 224 5.49 -38.61 -5.56
N PHE A 225 4.65 -37.85 -4.87
CA PHE A 225 4.55 -36.40 -5.03
C PHE A 225 5.88 -35.82 -4.57
N TYR A 226 6.76 -35.51 -5.51
CA TYR A 226 7.92 -34.67 -5.22
C TYR A 226 7.44 -33.22 -5.28
N SER A 227 7.43 -32.54 -4.13
CA SER A 227 7.27 -31.10 -4.08
C SER A 227 8.49 -30.46 -4.76
N LEU A 228 8.27 -29.72 -5.85
CA LEU A 228 9.29 -28.82 -6.39
C LEU A 228 9.46 -27.64 -5.43
N ASN A 229 10.37 -27.79 -4.46
CA ASN A 229 10.87 -26.67 -3.67
C ASN A 229 11.90 -25.93 -4.53
N PHE A 230 11.51 -24.77 -5.06
CA PHE A 230 12.37 -23.95 -5.93
C PHE A 230 13.45 -23.15 -5.16
N TRP A 231 13.74 -23.49 -3.90
CA TRP A 231 14.53 -22.66 -2.99
C TRP A 231 15.74 -23.33 -2.32
N ASP A 232 16.11 -24.56 -2.67
CA ASP A 232 17.35 -25.17 -2.17
C ASP A 232 18.40 -25.25 -3.29
N CYS A 233 19.05 -24.12 -3.55
CA CYS A 233 20.33 -24.10 -4.27
C CYS A 233 21.42 -23.58 -3.33
N ASN A 234 21.68 -24.33 -2.25
CA ASN A 234 22.88 -24.19 -1.45
C ASN A 234 23.79 -25.39 -1.73
N GLY A 235 24.76 -25.23 -2.65
CA GLY A 235 25.95 -26.08 -2.66
C GLY A 235 26.36 -26.77 -3.96
N CYS A 236 26.29 -26.13 -5.14
CA CYS A 236 27.04 -26.60 -6.31
C CYS A 236 28.11 -25.59 -6.74
N PHE A 237 29.18 -25.50 -5.95
CA PHE A 237 30.50 -25.11 -6.42
C PHE A 237 31.55 -25.96 -5.68
N THR A 238 31.88 -27.13 -6.22
CA THR A 238 33.20 -27.76 -6.03
C THR A 238 33.54 -28.73 -7.15
N SER A 239 34.74 -28.50 -7.71
CA SER A 239 35.67 -29.41 -8.39
C SER A 239 35.33 -30.06 -9.73
N SER A 240 36.09 -29.68 -10.76
CA SER A 240 36.91 -30.65 -11.48
C SER A 240 38.12 -29.94 -12.12
N ASN A 241 39.32 -30.37 -11.71
CA ASN A 241 40.59 -30.07 -12.37
C ASN A 241 40.58 -30.60 -13.81
N PHE A 242 40.93 -29.75 -14.76
CA PHE A 242 42.05 -29.90 -15.70
C PHE A 242 42.33 -28.53 -16.35
#